data_AF-A0A660RLD7-F1
#
_entry.id   AF-A0A660RLD7-F1
#
_cell.length_a   1.000
_cell.length_b   1.000
_cell.length_c   1.000
_cell.angle_alpha   90.00
_cell.angle_beta   90.00
_cell.angle_gamma   90.00
#
_symmetry.space_group_name_H-M   'P 1'
#
loop_
_entity.id
_entity.type
_entity.pdbx_description
1 polymer ?
#
loop_
_entity_poly.entity_id
_entity_poly.type
_entity_poly.pdbx_seq_one_letter_code
_entity_poly.pdbx_strand_id
1 'polypeptide(L)'
;MVVLLGPQMILEEFEEVDISISWLETPFPGARFTIMGTENFFVVMRNGEVTLRSQEYEVVDFEGRKILIVCGNEAMYPEVFYFGKSQGAQMGVAFSKAGNPGELALHKAKFWIYSQDNHFPVLSLIKFLDKVQYNVYIPMEETQKGNGILSESTAPLIVRFEEGMRIPTIKR
;
A
#
# COMPACT_ATOMS: atom_id res chain seq x y z
N MET A 1 3.27 -0.28 14.09
CA MET A 1 3.97 -0.52 12.82
C MET A 1 3.98 0.79 12.03
N VAL A 2 5.14 1.23 11.55
CA VAL A 2 5.32 2.48 10.80
C VAL A 2 5.61 2.16 9.34
N VAL A 3 4.77 2.68 8.44
CA VAL A 3 4.90 2.48 6.99
C VAL A 3 5.22 3.81 6.32
N LEU A 4 6.30 3.85 5.56
CA LEU A 4 6.59 4.93 4.62
C LEU A 4 5.99 4.57 3.26
N LEU A 5 5.07 5.40 2.77
CA LEU A 5 4.45 5.26 1.46
C LEU A 5 4.94 6.39 0.54
N GLY A 6 5.76 6.06 -0.45
CA GLY A 6 6.43 6.99 -1.36
C GLY A 6 7.93 7.16 -1.10
N PRO A 7 8.59 8.13 -1.76
CA PRO A 7 10.02 8.35 -1.62
C PRO A 7 10.43 8.79 -0.22
N GLN A 8 11.69 8.53 0.09
CA GLN A 8 12.35 9.13 1.24
C GLN A 8 12.28 10.66 1.17
N MET A 9 11.73 11.29 2.21
CA MET A 9 11.84 12.73 2.42
C MET A 9 13.06 13.00 3.30
N ILE A 10 13.87 14.00 2.94
CA ILE A 10 15.13 14.37 3.62
C ILE A 10 14.88 15.06 4.99
N LEU A 11 13.63 15.20 5.43
CA LEU A 11 13.29 15.95 6.64
C LEU A 11 13.46 15.10 7.90
N GLU A 12 14.63 15.30 8.54
CA GLU A 12 14.84 15.41 10.00
C GLU A 12 13.85 14.65 10.89
N GLU A 13 14.17 13.39 11.16
CA GLU A 13 14.07 12.63 12.42
C GLU A 13 13.99 11.15 12.04
N PHE A 14 15.02 10.39 12.39
CA PHE A 14 15.18 8.96 12.08
C PHE A 14 14.16 8.12 12.85
N GLU A 15 12.89 8.20 12.49
CA GLU A 15 11.93 7.18 12.90
C GLU A 15 12.27 5.88 12.17
N GLU A 16 12.47 4.82 12.94
CA GLU A 16 12.57 3.47 12.38
C GLU A 16 11.28 3.18 11.60
N VAL A 17 11.43 3.06 10.28
CA VAL A 17 10.35 2.65 9.38
C VAL A 17 10.34 1.13 9.35
N ASP A 18 9.22 0.51 9.68
CA ASP A 18 9.09 -0.95 9.59
C ASP A 18 9.03 -1.40 8.13
N ILE A 19 8.17 -0.73 7.35
CA ILE A 19 7.88 -1.06 5.95
C ILE A 19 8.03 0.19 5.08
N SER A 20 8.86 0.12 4.04
CA SER A 20 8.88 1.11 2.96
C SER A 20 8.13 0.58 1.75
N ILE A 21 7.27 1.40 1.14
CA ILE A 21 6.50 1.06 -0.06
C ILE A 21 6.67 2.19 -1.09
N SER A 22 7.23 1.90 -2.26
CA SER A 22 7.56 2.93 -3.23
C SER A 22 7.38 2.50 -4.69
N TRP A 23 7.29 3.49 -5.59
CA TRP A 23 7.21 3.29 -7.03
C TRP A 23 8.61 3.38 -7.66
N LEU A 24 9.27 2.26 -7.91
CA LEU A 24 10.61 2.17 -8.54
C LEU A 24 11.72 3.05 -7.92
N GLU A 25 11.64 3.38 -6.64
CA GLU A 25 12.65 4.22 -5.98
C GLU A 25 13.67 3.39 -5.20
N THR A 26 14.83 3.97 -4.91
CA THR A 26 15.90 3.34 -4.14
C THR A 26 15.35 2.81 -2.80
N PRO A 27 15.70 1.56 -2.40
CA PRO A 27 15.29 1.02 -1.11
C PRO A 27 15.67 1.97 0.03
N PHE A 28 14.75 2.20 0.98
CA PHE A 28 15.04 2.99 2.17
C PHE A 28 16.01 2.21 3.07
N PRO A 29 17.25 2.67 3.31
CA PRO A 29 18.23 1.90 4.07
C PRO A 29 17.81 1.61 5.51
N GLY A 30 16.91 2.42 6.06
CA GLY A 30 16.36 2.24 7.42
C GLY A 30 15.13 1.34 7.51
N ALA A 31 14.65 0.74 6.42
CA ALA A 31 13.48 -0.14 6.43
C ALA A 31 13.85 -1.62 6.60
N ARG A 32 13.17 -2.31 7.53
CA ARG A 32 13.32 -3.76 7.74
C ARG A 32 12.69 -4.57 6.61
N PHE A 33 11.61 -4.03 6.04
CA PHE A 33 10.87 -4.61 4.95
C PHE A 33 10.60 -3.55 3.88
N THR A 34 10.82 -3.88 2.60
CA THR A 34 10.62 -2.94 1.50
C THR A 34 9.81 -3.60 0.39
N ILE A 35 8.79 -2.91 -0.11
CA ILE A 35 8.01 -3.28 -1.28
C ILE A 35 8.20 -2.20 -2.35
N MET A 36 8.88 -2.54 -3.44
CA MET A 36 9.01 -1.64 -4.59
C MET A 36 8.19 -2.19 -5.74
N GLY A 37 7.41 -1.35 -6.41
CA GLY A 37 6.55 -1.85 -7.49
C GLY A 37 6.20 -0.84 -8.56
N THR A 38 5.47 -1.34 -9.55
CA THR A 38 4.90 -0.65 -10.71
C THR A 38 3.56 -1.30 -11.06
N GLU A 39 2.92 -0.83 -12.12
CA GLU A 39 1.82 -1.56 -12.74
C GLU A 39 2.21 -2.92 -13.34
N ASN A 40 3.50 -3.24 -13.50
CA ASN A 40 3.92 -4.46 -14.21
C ASN A 40 4.56 -5.52 -13.30
N PHE A 41 5.11 -5.11 -12.16
CA PHE A 41 5.80 -6.00 -11.23
C PHE A 41 5.97 -5.36 -9.87
N PHE A 42 6.29 -6.19 -8.88
CA PHE A 42 6.83 -5.75 -7.59
C PHE A 42 7.98 -6.64 -7.12
N VAL A 43 8.78 -6.08 -6.22
CA VAL A 43 9.92 -6.70 -5.55
C VAL A 43 9.76 -6.50 -4.06
N VAL A 44 9.97 -7.56 -3.29
CA VAL A 44 10.03 -7.48 -1.83
C VAL A 44 11.46 -7.70 -1.40
N MET A 45 11.93 -6.83 -0.49
CA MET A 45 13.25 -6.90 0.10
C MET A 45 13.14 -6.95 1.63
N ARG A 46 14.03 -7.71 2.26
CA ARG A 46 14.18 -7.78 3.71
C ARG A 46 15.62 -7.41 4.06
N ASN A 47 15.81 -6.42 4.93
CA ASN A 47 17.13 -5.93 5.32
C ASN A 47 18.07 -5.65 4.13
N GLY A 48 17.53 -5.10 3.04
CA GLY A 48 18.29 -4.77 1.82
C GLY A 48 18.51 -5.92 0.84
N GLU A 49 18.06 -7.15 1.13
CA GLU A 49 18.17 -8.29 0.22
C GLU A 49 16.83 -8.60 -0.47
N VAL A 50 16.87 -8.88 -1.77
CA VAL A 50 15.67 -9.26 -2.54
C VAL A 50 15.23 -10.67 -2.14
N THR A 51 14.02 -10.79 -1.60
CA THR A 51 13.43 -12.08 -1.20
C THR A 51 12.34 -12.58 -2.14
N LEU A 52 11.72 -11.70 -2.92
CA LEU A 52 10.63 -12.04 -3.84
C LEU A 52 10.58 -11.08 -5.02
N ARG A 53 10.23 -11.58 -6.20
CA ARG A 53 9.87 -10.82 -7.39
C ARG A 53 8.62 -11.44 -7.98
N SER A 54 7.60 -10.65 -8.29
CA SER A 54 6.37 -11.13 -8.91
C SER A 54 5.81 -10.10 -9.89
N GLN A 55 4.98 -10.57 -10.82
CA GLN A 55 4.29 -9.77 -11.85
C GLN A 55 2.77 -9.75 -11.66
N GLU A 56 2.26 -10.45 -10.64
CA GLU A 56 0.83 -10.64 -10.39
C GLU A 56 0.47 -10.17 -8.97
N TYR A 57 0.23 -11.12 -8.06
CA TYR A 57 -0.06 -10.85 -6.65
C TYR A 57 0.54 -11.93 -5.75
N GLU A 58 0.90 -11.55 -4.53
CA GLU A 58 1.44 -12.46 -3.51
C GLU A 58 0.99 -12.04 -2.12
N VAL A 59 0.86 -13.01 -1.21
CA VAL A 59 0.66 -12.74 0.22
C VAL A 59 1.97 -13.02 0.95
N VAL A 60 2.55 -11.98 1.52
CA VAL A 60 3.85 -12.04 2.19
C VAL A 60 3.71 -11.84 3.69
N ASP A 61 4.53 -12.56 4.47
CA ASP A 61 4.58 -12.41 5.92
C ASP A 61 5.66 -11.42 6.36
N PHE A 62 5.31 -10.46 7.21
CA PHE A 62 6.25 -9.59 7.90
C PHE A 62 5.97 -9.65 9.41
N GLU A 63 6.83 -10.35 10.15
CA GLU A 63 6.71 -10.51 11.61
C GLU A 63 5.34 -11.08 12.04
N GLY A 64 4.85 -12.09 11.32
CA GLY A 64 3.54 -12.70 11.60
C GLY A 64 2.35 -11.90 11.06
N ARG A 65 2.60 -10.78 10.35
CA ARG A 65 1.58 -9.96 9.70
C ARG A 65 1.56 -10.24 8.21
N LYS A 66 0.41 -10.66 7.70
CA LYS A 66 0.26 -10.99 6.27
C LYS A 66 -0.18 -9.79 5.47
N ILE A 67 0.53 -9.51 4.38
CA ILE A 67 0.31 -8.37 3.49
C ILE A 67 0.04 -8.91 2.09
N LEU A 68 -1.12 -8.59 1.51
CA LEU A 68 -1.37 -8.81 0.10
C LEU A 68 -0.65 -7.72 -0.70
N ILE A 69 0.14 -8.10 -1.69
CA ILE A 69 0.75 -7.19 -2.66
C ILE A 69 0.23 -7.58 -4.04
N VAL A 70 -0.23 -6.61 -4.82
CA VAL A 70 -0.77 -6.83 -6.17
C VAL A 70 -0.37 -5.69 -7.10
N CYS A 71 -0.06 -6.03 -8.36
CA CYS A 71 0.20 -5.04 -9.40
C CYS A 71 -0.67 -5.25 -10.66
N GLY A 72 -0.78 -4.19 -11.45
CA GLY A 72 -1.31 -4.25 -12.81
C GLY A 72 -2.80 -4.50 -12.89
N ASN A 73 -3.20 -5.29 -13.89
CA ASN A 73 -4.62 -5.61 -14.11
C ASN A 73 -5.19 -6.44 -12.97
N GLU A 74 -4.38 -7.29 -12.34
CA GLU A 74 -4.79 -8.09 -11.18
C GLU A 74 -5.27 -7.21 -10.02
N ALA A 75 -4.71 -6.01 -9.86
CA ALA A 75 -5.13 -5.07 -8.83
C ALA A 75 -6.58 -4.58 -9.02
N MET A 76 -7.16 -4.78 -10.21
CA MET A 76 -8.50 -4.32 -10.58
C MET A 76 -9.58 -5.39 -10.41
N TYR A 77 -9.21 -6.60 -9.98
CA TYR A 77 -10.12 -7.72 -9.75
C TYR A 77 -10.40 -7.90 -8.25
N PRO A 78 -11.66 -7.83 -7.79
CA PRO A 78 -12.00 -8.03 -6.38
C PRO A 78 -11.59 -9.42 -5.85
N GLU A 79 -11.56 -10.43 -6.72
CA GLU A 79 -11.19 -11.81 -6.42
C GLU A 79 -9.78 -11.91 -5.81
N VAL A 80 -8.85 -11.06 -6.25
CA VAL A 80 -7.48 -11.03 -5.72
C VAL A 80 -7.45 -10.57 -4.25
N PHE A 81 -8.30 -9.60 -3.90
CA PHE A 81 -8.42 -9.13 -2.51
C PHE A 81 -9.14 -10.14 -1.64
N TYR A 82 -10.17 -10.82 -2.17
CA TYR A 82 -10.81 -11.94 -1.48
C TYR A 82 -9.84 -13.10 -1.24
N PHE A 83 -8.99 -13.42 -2.22
CA PHE A 83 -7.91 -14.38 -2.05
C PHE A 83 -7.00 -13.95 -0.91
N GLY A 84 -6.49 -12.71 -0.92
CA GLY A 84 -5.65 -12.18 0.15
C GLY A 84 -6.29 -12.32 1.53
N LYS A 85 -7.56 -11.91 1.66
CA LYS A 85 -8.34 -12.08 2.90
C LYS A 85 -8.43 -13.53 3.34
N SER A 86 -8.72 -14.45 2.42
CA SER A 86 -8.80 -15.90 2.70
C SER A 86 -7.47 -16.49 3.19
N GLN A 87 -6.34 -15.91 2.76
CA GLN A 87 -5.00 -16.27 3.22
C GLN A 87 -4.62 -15.59 4.55
N GLY A 88 -5.51 -14.78 5.13
CA GLY A 88 -5.31 -14.05 6.37
C GLY A 88 -4.55 -12.74 6.20
N ALA A 89 -4.52 -12.15 5.00
CA ALA A 89 -3.98 -10.82 4.81
C ALA A 89 -4.73 -9.79 5.67
N GLN A 90 -3.97 -8.90 6.27
CA GLN A 90 -4.43 -7.86 7.19
C GLN A 90 -4.23 -6.46 6.61
N MET A 91 -3.63 -6.36 5.42
CA MET A 91 -3.42 -5.14 4.65
C MET A 91 -3.23 -5.50 3.18
N GLY A 92 -3.71 -4.64 2.28
CA GLY A 92 -3.45 -4.70 0.85
C GLY A 92 -2.53 -3.59 0.38
N VAL A 93 -1.60 -3.90 -0.52
CA VAL A 93 -0.71 -2.96 -1.21
C VAL A 93 -0.92 -3.13 -2.70
N ALA A 94 -1.40 -2.09 -3.37
CA ALA A 94 -1.77 -2.15 -4.78
C ALA A 94 -0.97 -1.16 -5.61
N PHE A 95 -0.38 -1.64 -6.70
CA PHE A 95 0.29 -0.82 -7.71
C PHE A 95 -0.52 -0.82 -9.00
N SER A 96 -0.84 0.37 -9.51
CA SER A 96 -1.59 0.49 -10.76
C SER A 96 -1.23 1.76 -11.53
N LYS A 97 -1.63 1.82 -12.79
CA LYS A 97 -1.44 3.00 -13.65
C LYS A 97 -2.77 3.38 -14.30
N ALA A 98 -3.08 4.66 -14.24
CA ALA A 98 -4.21 5.26 -14.94
C ALA A 98 -3.71 6.08 -16.13
N GLY A 99 -4.35 5.92 -17.28
CA GLY A 99 -4.07 6.66 -18.52
C GLY A 99 -4.88 7.95 -18.65
N ASN A 100 -6.02 8.06 -17.96
CA ASN A 100 -6.89 9.24 -18.01
C ASN A 100 -7.57 9.52 -16.64
N PRO A 101 -8.19 10.69 -16.44
CA PRO A 101 -8.84 11.04 -15.18
C PRO A 101 -9.98 10.10 -14.76
N GLY A 102 -10.70 9.54 -15.73
CA GLY A 102 -11.79 8.58 -15.47
C GLY A 102 -11.27 7.27 -14.91
N GLU A 103 -10.19 6.74 -15.49
CA GLU A 103 -9.48 5.56 -14.96
C GLU A 103 -8.91 5.82 -13.56
N LEU A 104 -8.32 6.99 -13.34
CA LEU A 104 -7.83 7.35 -12.01
C LEU A 104 -8.96 7.32 -10.96
N ALA A 105 -10.09 7.95 -11.27
CA ALA A 105 -11.25 7.94 -10.37
C ALA A 105 -11.78 6.52 -10.14
N LEU A 106 -11.82 5.69 -11.19
CA LEU A 106 -12.23 4.29 -11.10
C LEU A 106 -11.29 3.48 -10.19
N HIS A 107 -9.97 3.63 -10.33
CA HIS A 107 -8.99 2.92 -9.51
C HIS A 107 -9.16 3.28 -8.03
N LYS A 108 -9.27 4.59 -7.73
CA LYS A 108 -9.52 5.07 -6.37
C LYS A 108 -10.80 4.48 -5.77
N ALA A 109 -11.90 4.52 -6.53
CA ALA A 109 -13.17 3.95 -6.09
C ALA A 109 -13.05 2.44 -5.82
N LYS A 110 -12.40 1.69 -6.72
CA LYS A 110 -12.18 0.24 -6.53
C LYS A 110 -11.38 -0.07 -5.28
N PHE A 111 -10.23 0.57 -5.08
CA PHE A 111 -9.40 0.32 -3.90
C PHE A 111 -10.09 0.71 -2.59
N TRP A 112 -10.91 1.77 -2.63
CA TRP A 112 -11.79 2.09 -1.51
C TRP A 112 -12.79 0.97 -1.23
N ILE A 113 -13.50 0.47 -2.25
CA ILE A 113 -14.45 -0.66 -2.14
C ILE A 113 -13.74 -1.89 -1.58
N TYR A 114 -12.55 -2.23 -2.09
CA TYR A 114 -11.83 -3.43 -1.64
C TYR A 114 -11.46 -3.36 -0.17
N SER A 115 -11.14 -2.17 0.36
CA SER A 115 -10.91 -1.99 1.79
C SER A 115 -12.18 -2.27 2.60
N GLN A 116 -13.34 -1.84 2.12
CA GLN A 116 -14.63 -2.07 2.78
C GLN A 116 -15.01 -3.55 2.77
N ASP A 117 -15.05 -4.18 1.60
CA ASP A 117 -15.49 -5.57 1.44
C ASP A 117 -14.58 -6.56 2.20
N ASN A 118 -13.30 -6.22 2.28
CA ASN A 118 -12.31 -7.09 2.90
C ASN A 118 -12.05 -6.80 4.38
N HIS A 119 -12.56 -5.68 4.91
CA HIS A 119 -12.33 -5.25 6.29
C HIS A 119 -10.84 -5.17 6.64
N PHE A 120 -10.02 -4.66 5.72
CA PHE A 120 -8.62 -4.33 5.99
C PHE A 120 -8.17 -3.06 5.26
N PRO A 121 -7.10 -2.39 5.72
CA PRO A 121 -6.53 -1.23 5.05
C PRO A 121 -5.94 -1.54 3.67
N VAL A 122 -6.21 -0.68 2.69
CA VAL A 122 -5.63 -0.75 1.34
C VAL A 122 -4.76 0.48 1.09
N LEU A 123 -3.46 0.25 0.94
CA LEU A 123 -2.47 1.22 0.49
C LEU A 123 -2.34 1.10 -1.02
N SER A 124 -2.61 2.17 -1.77
CA SER A 124 -2.47 2.15 -3.22
C SER A 124 -1.49 3.20 -3.73
N LEU A 125 -0.68 2.79 -4.71
CA LEU A 125 0.19 3.65 -5.50
C LEU A 125 -0.34 3.64 -6.93
N ILE A 126 -0.88 4.78 -7.35
CA ILE A 126 -1.48 4.93 -8.69
C ILE A 126 -0.63 5.91 -9.48
N LYS A 127 0.08 5.44 -10.50
CA LYS A 127 0.76 6.32 -11.45
C LYS A 127 -0.27 6.95 -12.37
N PHE A 128 -0.32 8.28 -12.39
CA PHE A 128 -1.15 9.04 -13.30
C PHE A 128 -0.32 10.19 -13.87
N LEU A 129 -0.15 10.21 -15.20
CA LEU A 129 0.83 11.06 -15.87
C LEU A 129 2.23 10.83 -15.25
N ASP A 130 2.95 11.91 -14.94
CA ASP A 130 4.29 11.83 -14.35
C ASP A 130 4.29 11.72 -12.82
N LYS A 131 3.12 11.64 -12.17
CA LYS A 131 3.01 11.62 -10.70
C LYS A 131 2.47 10.29 -10.17
N VAL A 132 2.92 9.92 -8.98
CA VAL A 132 2.35 8.80 -8.23
C VAL A 132 1.40 9.37 -7.18
N GLN A 133 0.20 8.82 -7.11
CA GLN A 133 -0.76 9.13 -6.05
C GLN A 133 -0.67 8.05 -4.99
N TYR A 134 -0.45 8.48 -3.76
CA TYR A 134 -0.38 7.67 -2.56
C TYR A 134 -1.74 7.78 -1.86
N ASN A 135 -2.50 6.68 -1.85
CA ASN A 135 -3.82 6.66 -1.23
C ASN A 135 -3.87 5.61 -0.13
N VAL A 136 -4.55 5.95 0.96
CA VAL A 136 -4.74 5.10 2.12
C VAL A 136 -6.24 5.00 2.38
N TYR A 137 -6.78 3.82 2.14
CA TYR A 137 -8.18 3.48 2.40
C TYR A 137 -8.26 2.54 3.59
N ILE A 138 -9.28 2.72 4.43
CA ILE A 138 -9.52 1.94 5.63
C ILE A 138 -11.00 1.56 5.74
N PRO A 139 -11.35 0.49 6.46
CA PRO A 139 -12.75 0.14 6.69
C PRO A 139 -13.50 1.28 7.39
N MET A 140 -14.72 1.58 6.95
CA MET A 140 -15.50 2.73 7.41
C MET A 140 -15.79 2.66 8.91
N GLU A 141 -16.03 1.47 9.45
CA GLU A 141 -16.23 1.20 10.88
C GLU A 141 -15.02 1.60 11.75
N GLU A 142 -13.84 1.73 11.15
CA GLU A 142 -12.61 2.14 11.81
C GLU A 142 -12.35 3.65 11.70
N THR A 143 -13.22 4.39 11.01
CA THR A 143 -13.06 5.83 10.77
C THR A 143 -13.96 6.65 11.68
N GLN A 144 -13.42 7.74 12.27
CA GLN A 144 -14.26 8.73 12.97
C GLN A 144 -15.15 9.54 12.01
N LYS A 145 -14.74 9.68 10.74
CA LYS A 145 -15.43 10.50 9.72
C LYS A 145 -16.47 9.71 8.91
N GLY A 146 -16.48 8.37 9.02
CA GLY A 146 -17.42 7.50 8.34
C GLY A 146 -17.25 7.43 6.81
N ASN A 147 -16.11 7.80 6.23
CA ASN A 147 -15.93 7.82 4.77
C ASN A 147 -14.87 6.83 4.23
N GLY A 148 -14.13 6.13 5.09
CA GLY A 148 -13.13 5.12 4.67
C GLY A 148 -11.90 5.66 3.92
N ILE A 149 -11.76 6.98 3.77
CA ILE A 149 -10.62 7.62 3.09
C ILE A 149 -9.75 8.30 4.14
N LEU A 150 -8.58 7.74 4.41
CA LEU A 150 -7.64 8.31 5.37
C LEU A 150 -6.75 9.38 4.74
N SER A 151 -6.23 9.12 3.54
CA SER A 151 -5.37 10.07 2.81
C SER A 151 -5.42 9.82 1.31
N GLU A 152 -5.39 10.90 0.54
CA GLU A 152 -5.07 10.90 -0.88
C GLU A 152 -4.06 12.03 -1.14
N SER A 153 -2.85 11.67 -1.57
CA SER A 153 -1.73 12.62 -1.65
C SER A 153 -0.84 12.33 -2.87
N THR A 154 -0.10 13.34 -3.31
CA THR A 154 1.04 13.18 -4.23
C THR A 154 2.40 13.35 -3.54
N ALA A 155 2.38 13.76 -2.26
CA ALA A 155 3.53 13.76 -1.38
C ALA A 155 3.61 12.45 -0.58
N PRO A 156 4.80 11.97 -0.23
CA PRO A 156 4.99 10.79 0.61
C PRO A 156 4.22 10.87 1.93
N LEU A 157 3.83 9.73 2.46
CA LEU A 157 3.02 9.60 3.68
C LEU A 157 3.71 8.69 4.70
N ILE A 158 3.67 9.08 5.97
CA ILE A 158 3.99 8.20 7.10
C ILE A 158 2.68 7.71 7.70
N VAL A 159 2.44 6.41 7.57
CA VAL A 159 1.24 5.72 8.04
C VAL A 159 1.60 4.90 9.27
N ARG A 160 0.95 5.16 10.41
CA ARG A 160 1.18 4.44 11.66
C ARG A 160 0.00 3.56 12.00
N PHE A 161 0.24 2.26 12.10
CA PHE A 161 -0.75 1.30 12.56
C PHE A 161 -0.51 1.00 14.05
N GLU A 162 -1.54 1.21 14.85
CA GLU A 162 -1.62 0.67 16.22
C GLU A 162 -1.91 -0.85 16.16
N GLU A 163 -1.83 -1.54 17.31
CA GLU A 163 -1.92 -3.01 17.44
C GLU A 163 -2.84 -3.71 16.42
N GLY A 164 -2.33 -4.75 15.75
CA GLY A 164 -3.11 -5.61 14.85
C GLY A 164 -3.33 -5.11 13.41
N MET A 165 -2.70 -4.00 12.98
CA MET A 165 -2.87 -3.38 11.65
C MET A 165 -4.29 -2.91 11.31
N ARG A 166 -5.13 -2.72 12.32
CA ARG A 166 -6.52 -2.32 12.12
C ARG A 166 -6.58 -0.85 11.72
N ILE A 167 -6.25 0.05 12.64
CA ILE A 167 -6.49 1.49 12.43
C ILE A 167 -5.17 2.24 12.16
N PRO A 168 -4.91 2.70 10.93
CA PRO A 168 -3.80 3.60 10.67
C PRO A 168 -4.11 5.08 10.95
N THR A 169 -3.07 5.82 11.35
CA THR A 169 -3.06 7.28 11.44
C THR A 169 -1.98 7.87 10.53
N ILE A 170 -2.14 9.13 10.09
CA ILE A 170 -1.16 9.82 9.24
C ILE A 170 -0.46 10.90 10.08
N LYS A 171 0.88 10.85 10.14
CA LYS A 171 1.67 11.96 10.67
C LYS A 171 1.87 12.97 9.53
N ARG A 172 1.41 14.22 9.74
CA ARG A 172 1.63 15.35 8.83
C ARG A 172 2.82 16.16 9.28
#